data_AF-A0A2V7URX7-F1
#
_entry.id   AF-A0A2V7URX7-F1
#
_cell.length_a   1.000
_cell.length_b   1.000
_cell.length_c   1.000
_cell.angle_alpha   90.00
_cell.angle_beta   90.00
_cell.angle_gamma   90.00
#
_symmetry.space_group_name_H-M   'P 1'
#
loop_
_entity.id
_entity.type
_entity.pdbx_description
1 polymer ?
#
loop_
_entity_poly.entity_id
_entity_poly.type
_entity_poly.pdbx_seq_one_letter_code
_entity_poly.pdbx_strand_id
1 'polypeptide(L)' 'MKCDDLARRLTDLRDGALAESDCAAIEKHLAECADCGDLHRDFEDLARLCRESPRPRMPLAVRRRIEQALAD' A
#
# COMPACT_ATOMS: atom_id res chain seq x y z
N MET A 1 18.15 11.98 -0.46
CA MET A 1 17.61 10.97 0.49
C MET A 1 18.56 9.78 0.52
N LYS A 2 18.62 9.02 1.61
CA LYS A 2 19.35 7.74 1.66
C LYS A 2 18.40 6.57 1.38
N CYS A 3 18.92 5.47 0.85
CA CYS A 3 18.10 4.29 0.51
C CYS A 3 17.31 3.73 1.71
N ASP A 4 17.93 3.68 2.90
CA ASP A 4 17.26 3.21 4.13
C ASP A 4 16.07 4.08 4.55
N ASP A 5 16.13 5.38 4.25
CA ASP A 5 15.06 6.33 4.54
C ASP A 5 13.90 6.16 3.55
N LEU A 6 14.20 5.80 2.30
CA LEU A 6 13.19 5.56 1.28
C LEU A 6 12.29 4.37 1.66
N ALA A 7 12.88 3.23 2.03
CA ALA A 7 12.14 2.00 2.30
C ALA A 7 11.05 2.19 3.37
N ARG A 8 11.31 3.05 4.38
CA ARG A 8 10.33 3.38 5.42
C ARG A 8 9.19 4.28 4.92
N ARG A 9 9.47 5.14 3.94
CA ARG A 9 8.55 6.16 3.43
C ARG A 9 7.70 5.70 2.25
N LEU A 10 8.01 4.56 1.62
CA LEU A 10 7.22 4.04 0.49
C LEU A 10 5.75 3.76 0.85
N THR A 11 5.47 3.35 2.08
CA THR A 11 4.09 3.14 2.55
C THR A 11 3.35 4.47 2.66
N ASP A 12 3.96 5.47 3.31
CA ASP A 12 3.39 6.81 3.46
C ASP A 12 3.14 7.49 2.10
N LEU A 13 4.06 7.27 1.13
CA LEU A 13 3.90 7.74 -0.24
C LEU A 13 2.64 7.15 -0.88
N ARG A 14 2.43 5.84 -0.76
CA ARG A 14 1.26 5.17 -1.33
C ARG A 14 -0.05 5.59 -0.66
N ASP A 15 0.00 5.84 0.64
CA ASP A 15 -1.17 6.24 1.42
C ASP A 15 -1.49 7.75 1.23
N GLY A 16 -0.66 8.48 0.49
CA GLY A 16 -0.83 9.92 0.26
C GLY A 16 -0.62 10.77 1.52
N ALA A 17 0.15 10.24 2.48
CA ALA A 17 0.38 10.85 3.79
C ALA A 17 1.61 11.77 3.85
N LEU A 18 2.33 11.93 2.73
CA LEU A 18 3.53 12.74 2.64
C LEU A 18 3.25 14.16 2.17
N ALA A 19 4.08 15.10 2.62
CA ALA A 19 4.12 16.44 2.06
C ALA A 19 4.65 16.42 0.61
N GLU A 20 4.24 17.38 -0.21
CA GLU A 20 4.64 17.47 -1.63
C GLU A 20 6.17 17.51 -1.82
N SER A 21 6.89 18.21 -0.93
CA SER A 21 8.35 18.27 -0.94
C SER A 21 9.02 16.92 -0.67
N ASP A 22 8.41 16.08 0.17
CA ASP A 22 8.88 14.73 0.45
C ASP A 22 8.60 13.78 -0.73
N CYS A 23 7.45 13.92 -1.39
CA CYS A 23 7.14 13.20 -2.62
C CYS A 23 8.16 13.49 -3.72
N ALA A 24 8.43 14.78 -3.99
CA ALA A 24 9.42 15.17 -5.00
C ALA A 24 10.84 14.64 -4.69
N ALA A 25 11.22 14.62 -3.41
CA ALA A 25 12.51 14.06 -2.99
C ALA A 25 12.61 12.54 -3.19
N ILE A 26 11.50 11.83 -2.99
CA ILE A 26 11.40 10.39 -3.24
C ILE A 26 11.42 10.09 -4.74
N GLU A 27 10.60 10.78 -5.54
CA GLU A 27 10.55 10.62 -6.99
C GLU A 27 11.93 10.84 -7.63
N LYS A 28 12.65 11.88 -7.18
CA LYS A 28 14.03 12.12 -7.60
C LYS A 28 14.93 10.94 -7.27
N HIS A 29 14.84 10.40 -6.05
CA HIS A 29 15.68 9.28 -5.64
C HIS A 29 15.37 7.99 -6.41
N LEU A 30 14.10 7.70 -6.66
CA LEU A 30 13.66 6.55 -7.45
C LEU A 30 14.13 6.62 -8.92
N ALA A 31 14.29 7.83 -9.46
CA ALA A 31 14.86 8.04 -10.79
C ALA A 31 16.39 7.85 -10.82
N GLU A 32 17.08 8.14 -9.73
CA GLU A 32 18.56 8.13 -9.64
C GLU A 32 19.13 6.79 -9.12
N CYS A 33 18.35 6.00 -8.36
CA CYS A 33 18.79 4.76 -7.74
C CYS A 33 18.02 3.54 -8.26
N ALA A 34 18.70 2.69 -9.04
CA ALA A 34 18.10 1.50 -9.66
C ALA A 34 17.50 0.54 -8.61
N ASP A 35 18.25 0.18 -7.58
CA ASP A 35 17.80 -0.75 -6.52
C ASP A 35 16.52 -0.26 -5.83
N CYS A 36 16.45 1.04 -5.57
CA CYS A 36 15.28 1.67 -4.97
C CYS A 36 14.08 1.71 -5.94
N GLY A 37 14.34 1.94 -7.23
CA GLY A 37 13.35 1.85 -8.28
C GLY A 37 12.80 0.44 -8.47
N ASP A 38 13.64 -0.59 -8.41
CA ASP A 38 13.25 -2.01 -8.41
C ASP A 38 12.37 -2.33 -7.21
N LEU A 39 12.81 -1.97 -6.00
CA LEU A 39 12.05 -2.18 -4.78
C LEU A 39 10.66 -1.54 -4.85
N HIS A 40 10.57 -0.30 -5.34
CA HIS A 40 9.28 0.38 -5.49
C HIS A 40 8.36 -0.32 -6.49
N ARG A 41 8.90 -0.82 -7.62
CA ARG A 41 8.13 -1.61 -8.58
C ARG A 41 7.58 -2.90 -7.95
N ASP A 42 8.40 -3.62 -7.19
CA ASP A 42 7.98 -4.83 -6.49
C ASP A 42 6.81 -4.56 -5.52
N PHE A 43 6.85 -3.43 -4.80
CA PHE A 43 5.75 -3.02 -3.92
C PHE A 43 4.46 -2.69 -4.67
N GLU A 44 4.55 -2.04 -5.82
CA GLU A 44 3.39 -1.73 -6.66
C GLU A 44 2.80 -2.98 -7.31
N ASP A 45 3.65 -3.91 -7.74
CA ASP A 45 3.24 -5.21 -8.24
C ASP A 45 2.52 -6.03 -7.17
N LEU A 46 3.06 -6.09 -5.95
CA LEU A 46 2.41 -6.74 -4.82
C LEU A 46 1.05 -6.11 -4.51
N ALA A 47 0.96 -4.78 -4.51
CA ALA A 47 -0.30 -4.08 -4.27
C ALA A 47 -1.34 -4.40 -5.34
N ARG A 48 -0.92 -4.46 -6.61
CA ARG A 48 -1.78 -4.89 -7.72
C ARG A 48 -2.29 -6.31 -7.51
N LEU A 49 -1.41 -7.27 -7.24
CA LEU A 49 -1.76 -8.67 -7.00
C LEU A 49 -2.75 -8.83 -5.83
N CYS A 50 -2.56 -8.09 -4.74
CA CYS A 50 -3.49 -8.08 -3.61
C CYS A 50 -4.88 -7.55 -4.00
N ARG A 51 -4.96 -6.53 -4.85
CA ARG A 51 -6.24 -5.97 -5.33
C ARG A 51 -6.97 -6.92 -6.28
N GLU A 52 -6.23 -7.59 -7.15
CA GLU A 52 -6.74 -8.52 -8.16
C GLU A 52 -7.10 -9.91 -7.59
N SER A 53 -6.54 -10.23 -6.41
CA SER A 53 -6.81 -11.50 -5.75
C SER A 53 -8.31 -11.70 -5.47
N PRO A 54 -8.84 -12.92 -5.69
CA PRO A 54 -10.24 -13.22 -5.42
C PRO A 54 -10.61 -12.88 -3.98
N ARG A 55 -11.58 -11.98 -3.79
CA ARG A 55 -12.07 -11.66 -2.45
C ARG A 55 -12.89 -12.84 -1.92
N PRO A 56 -12.53 -13.42 -0.75
CA PRO A 56 -13.35 -14.47 -0.16
C PRO A 56 -14.74 -13.90 0.17
N ARG A 57 -15.78 -14.70 -0.07
CA ARG A 57 -17.13 -14.32 0.34
C ARG A 57 -17.28 -14.49 1.85
N MET A 58 -17.91 -13.51 2.51
CA MET A 58 -18.24 -13.62 3.93
C MET A 58 -19.13 -14.86 4.17
N PRO A 59 -18.77 -15.75 5.12
CA PRO A 59 -19.60 -16.89 5.48
C PRO A 59 -20.99 -16.44 5.98
N LEU A 60 -22.03 -17.17 5.57
CA LEU A 60 -23.42 -16.83 5.92
C LEU A 60 -23.66 -16.76 7.43
N ALA A 61 -23.03 -17.65 8.21
CA ALA A 61 -23.14 -17.65 9.66
C ALA A 61 -22.63 -16.34 10.30
N VAL A 62 -21.52 -15.79 9.77
CA VAL A 62 -20.97 -14.51 10.24
C VAL A 62 -21.91 -13.37 9.85
N ARG A 63 -22.41 -13.37 8.60
CA ARG A 63 -23.38 -12.35 8.13
C ARG A 63 -24.61 -12.28 9.04
N ARG A 64 -25.21 -13.43 9.35
CA ARG A 64 -26.41 -13.52 10.20
C ARG A 64 -26.18 -12.98 11.60
N ARG A 65 -25.01 -13.27 12.20
CA ARG A 65 -24.66 -12.75 13.53
C ARG A 65 -24.52 -11.23 13.54
N ILE A 66 -23.98 -10.65 12.46
CA ILE A 66 -23.87 -9.19 12.31
C ILE A 66 -25.27 -8.57 12.15
N GLU A 67 -26.10 -9.15 11.28
CA GLU A 67 -27.48 -8.68 11.05
C GLU A 67 -28.31 -8.70 12.35
N GLN A 68 -28.17 -9.74 13.17
CA GLN A 68 -28.82 -9.82 14.48
C GLN A 68 -28.31 -8.73 15.44
N ALA A 69 -27.00 -8.55 15.55
CA ALA A 69 -26.40 -7.57 16.46
C ALA A 69 -26.72 -6.11 16.10
N LEU A 70 -27.06 -5.83 14.83
CA LEU A 70 -27.43 -4.48 14.37
C LEU A 70 -28.94 -4.20 14.47
N ALA A 71 -29.76 -5.22 14.76
CA ALA A 71 -31.21 -5.09 14.87
C ALA A 71 -31.70 -4.78 16.30
N ASP A 72 -30.79 -4.85 17.28
CA ASP A 72 -31.00 -4.49 18.70
C ASP A 72 -30.58 -3.04 18.97
#